data_AF-A0A2N6L4B2-F1
#
_entry.id   AF-A0A2N6L4B2-F1
#
_cell.length_a   1.000
_cell.length_b   1.000
_cell.length_c   1.000
_cell.angle_alpha   90.00
_cell.angle_beta   90.00
_cell.angle_gamma   90.00
#
_symmetry.space_group_name_H-M   'P 1'
#
loop_
_entity.id
_entity.type
_entity.pdbx_description
1 polymer ?
#
loop_
_entity_poly.entity_id
_entity_poly.type
_entity_poly.pdbx_seq_one_letter_code
_entity_poly.pdbx_strand_id
1 'polypeptide(L)'
;MAQTQLQQAIPLSCATQIQERHSRIIQRQCQVFAVPPNAQKIWSGLKTFVVVERNGIRDHQPFHERHFYISSQILDAQQLLADTIGHWGIENRLHWVKDVTFSEDFPPRRGGYTPVNWAILHTFFITLARFFGFRTIPQAQRALSNQLDLVFSLFV
;
A
#
# COMPACT_ATOMS: atom_id res chain seq x y z
N MET A 1 24.76 -9.74 -3.75
CA MET A 1 24.58 -11.15 -4.21
C MET A 1 23.21 -11.40 -4.85
N ALA A 2 22.08 -10.89 -4.32
CA ALA A 2 20.76 -11.04 -4.96
C ALA A 2 20.55 -10.18 -6.23
N GLN A 3 21.11 -8.96 -6.26
CA GLN A 3 20.98 -8.04 -7.41
C GLN A 3 21.65 -8.56 -8.70
N THR A 4 22.71 -9.36 -8.57
CA THR A 4 23.55 -9.77 -9.71
C THR A 4 23.02 -11.01 -10.44
N GLN A 5 22.23 -11.87 -9.76
CA GLN A 5 21.68 -13.10 -10.36
C GLN A 5 20.36 -12.88 -11.12
N LEU A 6 19.57 -11.87 -10.77
CA LEU A 6 18.29 -11.59 -11.44
C LEU A 6 18.46 -10.94 -12.83
N GLN A 7 19.64 -10.40 -13.13
CA GLN A 7 19.90 -9.71 -14.40
C GLN A 7 20.08 -10.66 -15.60
N GLN A 8 20.20 -11.98 -15.37
CA GLN A 8 20.44 -13.00 -16.39
C GLN A 8 19.36 -14.09 -16.45
N ALA A 9 18.40 -14.09 -15.51
CA ALA A 9 17.32 -15.07 -15.48
C ALA A 9 16.18 -14.64 -16.41
N ILE A 10 15.63 -15.58 -17.17
CA ILE A 10 14.43 -15.31 -17.98
C ILE A 10 13.23 -15.24 -17.02
N PRO A 11 12.47 -14.13 -17.01
CA PRO A 11 11.28 -14.03 -16.19
C PRO A 11 10.22 -15.03 -16.66
N LEU A 12 9.53 -15.66 -15.72
CA LEU A 12 8.36 -16.51 -15.97
C LEU A 12 7.18 -15.71 -16.53
N SER A 13 7.07 -14.45 -16.13
CA SER A 13 6.02 -13.53 -16.58
C SER A 13 6.49 -12.08 -16.40
N CYS A 14 5.99 -11.20 -17.28
CA CYS A 14 6.26 -9.76 -17.26
C CYS A 14 4.95 -8.99 -17.44
N ALA A 15 4.81 -7.88 -16.71
CA ALA A 15 3.70 -6.95 -16.90
C ALA A 15 4.19 -5.51 -16.72
N THR A 16 3.63 -4.59 -17.50
CA THR A 16 3.95 -3.15 -17.43
C THR A 16 2.67 -2.35 -17.30
N GLN A 17 2.70 -1.34 -16.44
CA GLN A 17 1.60 -0.39 -16.28
C GLN A 17 2.14 1.04 -16.24
N ILE A 18 1.54 1.90 -17.05
CA ILE A 18 1.83 3.33 -17.07
C ILE A 18 0.67 4.05 -16.39
N GLN A 19 1.00 5.03 -15.55
CA GLN A 19 0.04 5.88 -14.88
C GLN A 19 0.46 7.34 -15.06
N GLU A 20 -0.44 8.12 -15.65
CA GLU A 20 -0.29 9.55 -15.83
C GLU A 20 -1.32 10.29 -14.96
N ARG A 21 -0.85 11.19 -14.11
CA ARG A 21 -1.71 12.09 -13.32
C ARG A 21 -1.03 13.43 -13.13
N HIS A 22 -1.67 14.50 -13.61
CA HIS A 22 -1.19 15.88 -13.51
C HIS A 22 0.29 15.97 -13.93
N SER A 23 1.20 16.26 -13.01
CA SER A 23 2.64 16.39 -13.23
C SER A 23 3.43 15.09 -13.05
N ARG A 24 2.76 13.95 -12.84
CA ARG A 24 3.40 12.67 -12.52
C ARG A 24 3.13 11.64 -13.61
N ILE A 25 4.20 11.16 -14.22
CA ILE A 25 4.20 10.00 -15.10
C ILE A 25 4.99 8.91 -14.38
N ILE A 26 4.37 7.75 -14.18
CA ILE A 26 5.01 6.59 -13.56
C ILE A 26 4.82 5.39 -14.47
N GLN A 27 5.91 4.78 -14.88
CA GLN A 27 5.92 3.42 -15.40
C GLN A 27 6.26 2.47 -14.26
N ARG A 28 5.52 1.37 -14.18
CA ARG A 28 5.81 0.24 -13.30
C ARG A 28 6.00 -1.00 -14.15
N GLN A 29 7.06 -1.73 -13.92
CA GLN A 29 7.32 -3.01 -14.56
C GLN A 29 7.45 -4.07 -13.47
N CYS A 30 6.68 -5.15 -13.62
CA CYS A 30 6.72 -6.31 -12.75
C CYS A 30 7.31 -7.49 -13.54
N GLN A 31 8.25 -8.20 -12.91
CA GLN A 31 8.86 -9.40 -13.44
C GLN A 31 8.82 -10.49 -12.37
N VAL A 32 8.37 -11.68 -12.75
CA VAL A 32 8.25 -12.83 -11.86
C VAL A 32 9.26 -13.87 -12.25
N PHE A 33 9.96 -14.44 -11.27
CA PHE A 33 11.04 -15.40 -11.46
C PHE A 33 10.80 -16.66 -10.66
N ALA A 34 11.34 -17.78 -11.17
CA ALA A 34 11.42 -19.01 -10.42
C ALA A 34 12.33 -18.85 -9.19
N VAL A 35 12.08 -19.66 -8.17
CA VAL A 35 12.85 -19.63 -6.93
C VAL A 35 14.19 -20.33 -7.15
N PRO A 36 15.33 -19.67 -6.87
CA PRO A 36 16.62 -20.33 -6.91
C PRO A 36 16.68 -21.44 -5.85
N PRO A 37 17.27 -22.62 -6.15
CA PRO A 37 17.25 -23.79 -5.25
C PRO A 37 17.73 -23.50 -3.83
N ASN A 38 18.66 -22.56 -3.67
CA ASN A 38 19.21 -22.18 -2.37
C ASN A 38 18.22 -21.37 -1.51
N ALA A 39 17.35 -20.57 -2.11
CA ALA A 39 16.40 -19.74 -1.37
C ALA A 39 15.30 -20.57 -0.72
N GLN A 40 14.92 -21.69 -1.34
CA GLN A 40 13.86 -22.57 -0.83
C GLN A 40 14.28 -23.31 0.46
N LYS A 41 15.59 -23.44 0.71
CA LYS A 41 16.13 -23.97 1.98
C LYS A 41 16.00 -22.98 3.13
N ILE A 42 15.98 -21.68 2.83
CA ILE A 42 15.91 -20.60 3.83
C ILE A 42 14.44 -20.24 4.10
N TRP A 43 13.60 -20.21 3.05
CA TRP A 43 12.20 -19.79 3.12
C TRP A 43 11.28 -20.94 2.70
N SER A 44 10.77 -21.67 3.68
CA SER A 44 9.80 -22.75 3.45
C SER A 44 8.52 -22.19 2.80
N GLY A 45 8.03 -22.88 1.77
CA GLY A 45 6.82 -22.48 1.04
C GLY A 45 7.01 -21.34 0.03
N LEU A 46 8.23 -20.84 -0.17
CA LEU A 46 8.54 -19.86 -1.21
C LEU A 46 8.33 -20.45 -2.61
N LYS A 47 7.56 -19.78 -3.46
CA LYS A 47 7.20 -20.25 -4.81
C LYS A 47 7.65 -19.33 -5.94
N THR A 48 7.70 -18.01 -5.72
CA THR A 48 8.16 -17.05 -6.73
C THR A 48 8.97 -15.90 -6.11
N PHE A 49 9.89 -15.36 -6.90
CA PHE A 49 10.53 -14.06 -6.65
C PHE A 49 9.93 -13.02 -7.60
N VAL A 50 9.73 -11.81 -7.11
CA VAL A 50 9.12 -10.73 -7.89
C VAL A 50 9.99 -9.50 -7.81
N VAL A 51 10.22 -8.87 -8.95
CA VAL A 51 10.90 -7.57 -9.03
C VAL A 51 9.89 -6.58 -9.59
N VAL A 52 9.68 -5.48 -8.87
CA VAL A 52 8.88 -4.36 -9.35
C VAL A 52 9.78 -3.15 -9.47
N GLU A 53 9.97 -2.69 -10.69
CA GLU A 53 10.67 -1.45 -11.00
C GLU A 53 9.66 -0.33 -11.21
N ARG A 54 9.98 0.83 -10.68
CA ARG A 54 9.19 2.05 -10.85
C ARG A 54 10.11 3.14 -11.33
N ASN A 55 9.77 3.78 -12.42
CA ASN A 55 10.49 4.94 -12.91
C ASN A 55 9.52 5.97 -13.47
N GLY A 56 10.01 7.19 -13.62
CA GLY A 56 9.23 8.27 -14.18
C GLY A 56 9.65 9.61 -13.61
N ILE A 57 8.72 10.57 -13.62
CA ILE A 57 8.97 11.95 -13.19
C ILE A 57 8.04 12.26 -12.02
N ARG A 58 8.61 12.81 -10.95
CA ARG A 58 7.89 13.32 -9.78
C ARG A 58 8.47 14.68 -9.42
N ASP A 59 7.62 15.69 -9.29
CA ASP A 59 8.03 17.06 -8.92
C ASP A 59 9.17 17.58 -9.82
N HIS A 60 9.04 17.35 -11.14
CA HIS A 60 10.03 17.67 -12.19
C HIS A 60 11.38 16.96 -12.08
N GLN A 61 11.53 15.98 -11.17
CA GLN A 61 12.74 15.19 -11.03
C GLN A 61 12.52 13.75 -11.50
N PRO A 62 13.44 13.17 -12.28
CA PRO A 62 13.37 11.75 -12.61
C PRO A 62 13.62 10.92 -11.36
N PHE A 63 12.92 9.80 -11.23
CA PHE A 63 13.16 8.83 -10.18
C PHE A 63 13.21 7.41 -10.74
N HIS A 64 13.93 6.55 -10.03
CA HIS A 64 14.01 5.12 -10.30
C HIS A 64 14.08 4.36 -8.96
N GLU A 65 13.16 3.43 -8.77
CA GLU A 65 13.05 2.57 -7.59
C GLU A 65 12.93 1.12 -8.04
N ARG A 66 13.55 0.20 -7.30
CA ARG A 66 13.41 -1.24 -7.50
C ARG A 66 13.04 -1.89 -6.18
N HIS A 67 11.92 -2.61 -6.19
CA HIS A 67 11.44 -3.37 -5.04
C HIS A 67 11.52 -4.86 -5.33
N PHE A 68 11.89 -5.63 -4.31
CA PHE A 68 11.98 -7.08 -4.38
C PHE A 68 10.94 -7.67 -3.44
N TYR A 69 10.17 -8.61 -3.96
CA TYR A 69 9.20 -9.37 -3.19
C TYR A 69 9.46 -10.86 -3.36
N ILE A 70 8.94 -11.60 -2.40
CA ILE A 70 8.88 -13.04 -2.38
C ILE A 70 7.42 -13.43 -2.18
N SER A 71 6.99 -14.53 -2.80
CA SER A 71 5.62 -14.97 -2.67
C SER A 71 5.54 -16.49 -2.51
N SER A 72 4.68 -16.92 -1.59
CA SER A 72 4.27 -18.31 -1.44
C SER A 72 3.20 -18.72 -2.46
N GLN A 73 2.81 -17.81 -3.36
CA GLN A 73 1.84 -18.04 -4.41
C GLN A 73 2.52 -18.09 -5.79
N ILE A 74 1.86 -18.79 -6.72
CA ILE A 74 2.24 -18.82 -8.14
C ILE A 74 1.21 -17.95 -8.85
N LEU A 75 1.54 -16.67 -8.99
CA LEU A 75 0.72 -15.67 -9.66
C LEU A 75 1.51 -15.10 -10.84
N ASP A 76 0.82 -14.62 -11.86
CA ASP A 76 1.47 -13.94 -12.97
C ASP A 76 1.89 -12.50 -12.61
N ALA A 77 2.69 -11.88 -13.47
CA ALA A 77 3.20 -10.54 -13.23
C ALA A 77 2.09 -9.47 -13.18
N GLN A 78 0.97 -9.69 -13.87
CA GLN A 78 -0.14 -8.73 -13.92
C GLN A 78 -0.90 -8.74 -12.59
N GLN A 79 -1.21 -9.91 -12.05
CA GLN A 79 -1.83 -10.09 -10.74
C GLN A 79 -0.95 -9.49 -9.64
N LEU A 80 0.34 -9.84 -9.63
CA LEU A 80 1.28 -9.34 -8.62
C LEU A 80 1.53 -7.82 -8.73
N LEU A 81 1.50 -7.27 -9.95
CA LEU A 81 1.59 -5.82 -10.14
C LEU A 81 0.34 -5.13 -9.58
N ALA A 82 -0.85 -5.68 -9.82
CA ALA A 82 -2.09 -5.17 -9.26
C ALA A 82 -2.10 -5.23 -7.73
N ASP A 83 -1.65 -6.34 -7.14
CA ASP A 83 -1.52 -6.50 -5.68
C ASP A 83 -0.54 -5.48 -5.09
N THR A 84 0.63 -5.31 -5.74
CA THR A 84 1.62 -4.33 -5.31
C THR A 84 1.04 -2.91 -5.33
N ILE A 85 0.35 -2.54 -6.41
CA ILE A 85 -0.32 -1.23 -6.52
C ILE A 85 -1.44 -1.09 -5.47
N GLY A 86 -2.23 -2.13 -5.25
CA GLY A 86 -3.30 -2.16 -4.25
C GLY A 86 -2.77 -2.00 -2.83
N HIS A 87 -1.64 -2.65 -2.51
CA HIS A 87 -0.94 -2.51 -1.23
C HIS A 87 -0.47 -1.08 -0.99
N TRP A 88 0.16 -0.43 -1.98
CA TRP A 88 0.46 1.01 -1.91
C TRP A 88 -0.78 1.89 -1.75
N GLY A 89 -1.94 1.39 -2.17
CA GLY A 89 -3.22 2.01 -1.91
C GLY A 89 -3.61 2.05 -0.43
N ILE A 90 -3.04 1.21 0.44
CA ILE A 90 -3.27 1.26 1.90
C ILE A 90 -2.61 2.50 2.47
N GLU A 91 -1.37 2.77 2.12
CA GLU A 91 -0.63 3.96 2.56
C GLU A 91 -1.39 5.25 2.24
N ASN A 92 -1.81 5.39 0.99
CA ASN A 92 -2.52 6.59 0.53
C ASN A 92 -3.93 6.73 1.13
N ARG A 93 -4.62 5.62 1.38
CA ARG A 93 -6.02 5.65 1.83
C ARG A 93 -6.15 5.64 3.35
N LEU A 94 -5.25 4.98 4.07
CA LEU A 94 -5.34 4.85 5.52
C LEU A 94 -4.37 5.79 6.22
N HIS A 95 -3.06 5.62 5.99
CA HIS A 95 -2.02 6.33 6.72
C HIS A 95 -2.02 7.83 6.39
N TRP A 96 -2.00 8.20 5.11
CA TRP A 96 -2.05 9.62 4.74
C TRP A 96 -3.26 10.36 5.32
N VAL A 97 -4.42 9.69 5.39
CA VAL A 97 -5.62 10.28 6.00
C VAL A 97 -5.42 10.48 7.50
N LYS A 98 -4.85 9.49 8.20
CA LYS A 98 -4.52 9.62 9.63
C LYS A 98 -3.58 10.79 9.89
N ASP A 99 -2.53 10.91 9.09
CA ASP A 99 -1.50 11.92 9.30
C ASP A 99 -2.03 13.32 8.96
N VAL A 100 -2.72 13.47 7.82
CA VAL A 100 -3.11 14.79 7.31
C VAL A 100 -4.49 15.24 7.79
N THR A 101 -5.47 14.33 7.88
CA THR A 101 -6.85 14.69 8.29
C THR A 101 -7.02 14.65 9.81
N PHE A 102 -6.36 13.71 10.49
CA PHE A 102 -6.48 13.56 11.95
C PHE A 102 -5.28 14.09 12.73
N SER A 103 -4.23 14.54 12.04
CA SER A 103 -2.98 14.97 12.68
C SER A 103 -2.51 13.95 13.70
N GLU A 104 -2.49 12.67 13.30
CA GLU A 104 -2.23 11.56 14.22
C GLU A 104 -0.86 11.70 14.92
N ASP A 105 0.14 12.21 14.21
CA ASP A 105 1.53 12.32 14.67
C ASP A 105 1.85 13.59 15.47
N PHE A 106 1.03 14.64 15.39
CA PHE A 106 1.38 15.92 16.02
C PHE A 106 0.18 16.69 16.62
N PRO A 107 0.27 17.13 17.90
CA PRO A 107 1.32 16.78 18.86
C PRO A 107 1.28 15.28 19.23
N PRO A 108 2.42 14.66 19.61
CA PRO A 108 2.44 13.26 19.98
C PRO A 108 1.48 13.01 21.13
N ARG A 109 0.53 12.08 20.94
CA ARG A 109 -0.37 11.66 22.02
C ARG A 109 0.42 10.82 23.02
N ARG A 110 0.60 11.31 24.25
CA ARG A 110 1.44 10.65 25.27
C ARG A 110 0.59 9.90 26.32
N GLY A 111 1.17 8.86 26.89
CA GLY A 111 0.62 8.14 28.05
C GLY A 111 -0.07 6.82 27.69
N GLY A 112 0.37 5.72 28.34
CA GLY A 112 -0.26 4.41 28.27
C GLY A 112 -0.60 3.94 26.85
N TYR A 113 -1.81 3.42 26.67
CA TYR A 113 -2.33 2.92 25.39
C TYR A 113 -2.91 4.02 24.48
N THR A 114 -2.71 5.30 24.81
CA THR A 114 -3.34 6.42 24.07
C THR A 114 -3.01 6.40 22.57
N PRO A 115 -1.74 6.25 22.11
CA PRO A 115 -1.44 6.19 20.68
C PRO A 115 -2.20 5.06 19.96
N VAL A 116 -2.23 3.88 20.58
CA VAL A 116 -2.86 2.68 20.00
C VAL A 116 -4.38 2.86 19.94
N ASN A 117 -5.00 3.32 21.03
CA ASN A 117 -6.45 3.54 21.08
C ASN A 117 -6.91 4.55 20.03
N TRP A 118 -6.17 5.66 19.86
CA TRP A 118 -6.45 6.65 18.83
C TRP A 118 -6.25 6.08 17.43
N ALA A 119 -5.20 5.30 17.19
CA ALA A 119 -4.97 4.64 15.92
C ALA A 119 -6.11 3.68 15.56
N ILE A 120 -6.66 2.95 16.52
CA ILE A 120 -7.83 2.07 16.33
C ILE A 120 -9.08 2.90 16.01
N LEU A 121 -9.37 3.94 16.80
CA LEU A 121 -10.54 4.78 16.60
C LEU A 121 -10.53 5.50 15.24
N HIS A 122 -9.39 6.04 14.81
CA HIS A 122 -9.26 6.63 13.48
C HIS A 122 -9.45 5.60 12.37
N THR A 123 -8.85 4.41 12.49
CA THR A 123 -9.06 3.33 11.51
C THR A 123 -10.53 2.93 11.43
N PHE A 124 -11.20 2.79 12.59
CA PHE A 124 -12.62 2.47 12.67
C PHE A 124 -13.46 3.56 11.99
N PHE A 125 -13.23 4.83 12.33
CA PHE A 125 -13.93 5.94 11.71
C PHE A 125 -13.73 6.00 10.18
N ILE A 126 -12.51 5.80 9.70
CA ILE A 126 -12.22 5.78 8.25
C ILE A 126 -12.99 4.65 7.56
N THR A 127 -13.06 3.48 8.20
CA THR A 127 -13.80 2.32 7.69
C THR A 127 -15.29 2.64 7.61
N LEU A 128 -15.84 3.22 8.67
CA LEU A 128 -17.24 3.61 8.77
C LEU A 128 -17.61 4.67 7.72
N ALA A 129 -16.79 5.71 7.58
CA ALA A 129 -16.98 6.76 6.58
C ALA A 129 -17.04 6.18 5.16
N ARG A 130 -16.18 5.20 4.86
CA ARG A 130 -16.19 4.51 3.57
C ARG A 130 -17.41 3.62 3.39
N PHE A 131 -17.81 2.91 4.44
CA PHE A 131 -18.99 2.07 4.43
C PHE A 131 -20.26 2.88 4.10
N PHE A 132 -20.39 4.08 4.65
CA PHE A 132 -21.48 5.01 4.32
C PHE A 132 -21.32 5.75 2.98
N GLY A 133 -20.30 5.45 2.20
CA GLY A 133 -20.11 6.04 0.87
C GLY A 133 -19.70 7.51 0.89
N PHE A 134 -19.19 8.04 2.01
CA PHE A 134 -18.66 9.41 2.03
C PHE A 134 -17.48 9.53 1.06
N ARG A 135 -17.48 10.58 0.24
CA ARG A 135 -16.45 10.81 -0.77
C ARG A 135 -15.09 11.15 -0.14
N THR A 136 -15.11 11.89 0.98
CA THR A 136 -13.90 12.28 1.71
C THR A 136 -14.10 12.13 3.21
N ILE A 137 -13.00 11.88 3.93
CA ILE A 137 -13.04 11.75 5.39
C ILE A 137 -13.40 13.06 6.08
N PRO A 138 -12.95 14.25 5.62
CA PRO A 138 -13.45 15.53 6.14
C PRO A 138 -14.96 15.73 5.96
N GLN A 139 -15.56 15.21 4.88
CA GLN A 139 -17.01 15.25 4.70
C GLN A 139 -17.71 14.40 5.75
N ALA A 140 -17.23 13.18 5.98
CA ALA A 140 -17.75 12.30 7.02
C ALA A 140 -17.61 12.93 8.41
N GLN A 141 -16.46 13.54 8.71
CA GLN A 141 -16.25 14.26 9.98
C GLN A 141 -17.31 15.34 10.17
N ARG A 142 -17.53 16.21 9.17
CA ARG A 142 -18.57 17.26 9.27
C ARG A 142 -19.98 16.69 9.43
N ALA A 143 -20.29 15.59 8.74
CA ALA A 143 -21.61 14.98 8.80
C ALA A 143 -21.85 14.26 10.14
N LEU A 144 -20.84 13.62 10.73
CA LEU A 144 -20.99 12.79 11.93
C LEU A 144 -20.60 13.54 13.22
N SER A 145 -19.91 14.67 13.12
CA SER A 145 -19.54 15.49 14.28
C SER A 145 -20.80 15.96 14.99
N ASN A 146 -20.84 15.79 16.31
CA ASN A 146 -21.96 16.13 17.19
C ASN A 146 -23.27 15.37 16.90
N GLN A 147 -23.24 14.30 16.11
CA GLN A 147 -24.37 13.39 15.91
C GLN A 147 -24.16 12.12 16.72
N LEU A 148 -24.10 12.26 18.05
CA LEU A 148 -23.78 11.15 18.95
C LEU A 148 -24.74 9.97 18.77
N ASP A 149 -26.04 10.22 18.64
CA ASP A 149 -27.04 9.15 18.45
C ASP A 149 -26.79 8.35 17.18
N LEU A 150 -26.49 9.05 16.07
CA LEU A 150 -26.13 8.41 14.81
C LEU A 150 -24.85 7.60 14.96
N VAL A 151 -23.81 8.15 15.59
CA VAL A 151 -22.53 7.44 15.83
C VAL A 151 -22.72 6.22 16.71
N PHE A 152 -23.51 6.31 17.79
CA PHE A 152 -23.74 5.21 18.72
C PHE A 152 -24.63 4.11 18.12
N SER A 153 -25.56 4.46 17.23
CA SER A 153 -26.37 3.46 16.49
C SER A 153 -25.55 2.51 15.61
N LEU A 154 -24.26 2.82 15.39
CA LEU A 154 -23.36 2.01 14.56
C LEU A 154 -22.64 0.91 15.36
N PHE A 155 -22.82 0.90 16.68
CA PHE A 155 -22.20 -0.06 17.61
C PHE A 155 -23.21 -1.06 18.20
N VAL A 156 -24.49 -0.96 17.83
CA VAL A 156 -25.60 -1.83 18.28
C VAL A 156 -26.15 -2.59 17.09
#